data_AF-A0A2V3HHI2-F1
#
_entry.id   AF-A0A2V3HHI2-F1
#
_cell.length_a   1.000
_cell.length_b   1.000
_cell.length_c   1.000
_cell.angle_alpha   90.00
_cell.angle_beta   90.00
_cell.angle_gamma   90.00
#
_symmetry.space_group_name_H-M   'P 1'
#
loop_
_entity.id
_entity.type
_entity.pdbx_description
1 polymer ?
#
loop_
_entity_poly.entity_id
_entity_poly.type
_entity_poly.pdbx_seq_one_letter_code
_entity_poly.pdbx_strand_id
1 'polypeptide(L)'
;MVKLPVCFEPRSAATALRATLERLGWEYTRSDDTRAFTQVAFVIPFQRAAHLFRYEIPHGDLLLELWAETPGSSGSVTWLEVRGDAKPRRELLTAFAEGLPRRPWEFTLGQRLRVGLLSVRGARRKWEKAL
;
A
#
# COMPACT_ATOMS: atom_id res chain seq x y z
N MET A 1 1.66 -12.44 -5.89
CA MET A 1 1.91 -10.99 -5.72
C MET A 1 0.58 -10.24 -5.85
N VAL A 2 0.32 -9.27 -4.97
CA VAL A 2 -0.85 -8.37 -5.05
C VAL A 2 -0.38 -6.93 -4.86
N LYS A 3 -0.90 -5.98 -5.67
CA LYS A 3 -0.68 -4.53 -5.51
C LYS A 3 -2.03 -3.86 -5.19
N LEU A 4 -2.12 -3.28 -4.00
CA LEU A 4 -3.35 -2.79 -3.40
C LEU A 4 -3.26 -1.29 -3.11
N PRO A 5 -4.27 -0.50 -3.48
CA PRO A 5 -4.32 0.92 -3.08
C PRO A 5 -4.78 1.05 -1.62
N VAL A 6 -4.14 1.94 -0.87
CA VAL A 6 -4.45 2.22 0.54
C VAL A 6 -4.86 3.68 0.70
N CYS A 7 -5.96 3.96 1.40
CA CYS A 7 -6.49 5.30 1.61
C CYS A 7 -5.77 6.14 2.68
N PHE A 8 -4.69 5.63 3.25
CA PHE A 8 -3.88 6.27 4.30
C PHE A 8 -2.52 6.65 3.75
N GLU A 9 -1.88 7.64 4.35
CA GLU A 9 -0.52 8.04 3.99
C GLU A 9 0.48 6.90 4.25
N PRO A 10 1.58 6.79 3.50
CA PRO A 10 2.53 5.69 3.64
C PRO A 10 3.08 5.54 5.05
N ARG A 11 3.37 6.65 5.75
CA ARG A 11 3.87 6.61 7.13
C ARG A 11 2.84 6.06 8.13
N SER A 12 1.57 6.47 7.97
CA SER A 12 0.48 5.98 8.81
C SER A 12 0.19 4.51 8.53
N ALA A 13 0.17 4.10 7.26
CA ALA A 13 -0.01 2.71 6.86
C ALA A 13 1.17 1.82 7.32
N ALA A 14 2.42 2.31 7.23
CA ALA A 14 3.60 1.63 7.77
C ALA A 14 3.52 1.42 9.28
N THR A 15 3.02 2.43 10.01
CA THR A 15 2.79 2.32 11.46
C THR A 15 1.71 1.29 11.78
N ALA A 16 0.57 1.32 11.08
CA ALA A 16 -0.49 0.32 11.25
C ALA A 16 -0.02 -1.10 10.88
N LEU A 17 0.83 -1.23 9.87
CA LEU A 17 1.40 -2.51 9.47
C LEU A 17 2.31 -3.09 10.56
N ARG A 18 3.18 -2.27 11.15
CA ARG A 18 4.02 -2.68 12.30
C ARG A 18 3.17 -3.15 13.48
N ALA A 19 2.16 -2.38 13.86
CA ALA A 19 1.23 -2.76 14.93
C ALA A 19 0.49 -4.07 14.61
N THR A 20 0.20 -4.33 13.33
CA THR A 20 -0.41 -5.61 12.89
C THR A 20 0.57 -6.77 13.05
N LEU A 21 1.83 -6.61 12.63
CA LEU A 21 2.87 -7.64 12.78
C LEU A 21 3.16 -7.95 14.24
N GLU A 22 3.24 -6.92 15.09
CA GLU A 22 3.40 -7.06 16.54
C GLU A 22 2.22 -7.84 17.16
N ARG A 23 0.98 -7.53 16.77
CA ARG A 23 -0.21 -8.26 17.25
C ARG A 23 -0.26 -9.72 16.78
N LEU A 24 0.26 -10.01 15.59
CA LEU A 24 0.38 -11.38 15.08
C LEU A 24 1.58 -12.14 15.69
N GLY A 25 2.47 -11.44 16.40
CA GLY A 25 3.71 -12.01 16.92
C GLY A 25 4.70 -12.40 15.82
N TRP A 26 4.64 -11.75 14.66
CA TRP A 26 5.50 -12.07 13.52
C TRP A 26 6.77 -11.22 13.54
N GLU A 27 7.91 -11.89 13.46
CA GLU A 27 9.20 -11.22 13.28
C GLU A 27 9.30 -10.62 11.88
N TYR A 28 9.99 -9.49 11.77
CA TYR A 28 10.22 -8.82 10.50
C TYR A 28 11.54 -8.07 10.50
N THR A 29 12.15 -7.96 9.32
CA THR A 29 13.25 -7.02 9.06
C THR A 29 12.71 -5.85 8.25
N ARG A 30 12.98 -4.62 8.72
CA ARG A 30 12.62 -3.40 8.00
C ARG A 30 13.84 -2.86 7.27
N SER A 31 13.62 -2.47 6.01
CA SER A 31 14.55 -1.63 5.26
C SER A 31 13.82 -0.44 4.65
N ASP A 32 14.53 0.66 4.53
CA ASP A 32 14.05 1.88 3.89
C ASP A 32 14.84 2.08 2.59
N ASP A 33 14.12 2.23 1.48
CA ASP A 33 14.69 2.30 0.14
C ASP A 33 14.00 3.43 -0.65
N THR A 34 14.34 3.58 -1.92
CA THR A 34 13.67 4.50 -2.84
C THR A 34 13.17 3.75 -4.07
N ARG A 35 11.93 4.03 -4.47
CA ARG A 35 11.31 3.45 -5.66
C ARG A 35 11.10 4.52 -6.72
N ALA A 36 11.75 4.35 -7.87
CA ALA A 36 11.52 5.22 -9.02
C ALA A 36 10.13 4.97 -9.62
N PHE A 37 9.45 6.03 -10.04
CA PHE A 37 8.19 5.97 -10.77
C PHE A 37 8.09 7.09 -11.80
N THR A 38 7.28 6.86 -12.83
CA THR A 38 7.02 7.88 -13.85
C THR A 38 5.75 8.65 -13.48
N GLN A 39 5.88 9.97 -13.36
CA GLN A 39 4.77 10.89 -13.20
C GLN A 39 4.50 11.58 -14.54
N VAL A 40 3.23 11.66 -14.98
CA VAL A 40 2.86 12.43 -16.17
C VAL A 40 2.13 13.69 -15.74
N ALA A 41 2.68 14.86 -16.06
CA ALA A 41 2.05 16.16 -15.83
C ALA A 41 2.03 16.96 -17.13
N PHE A 42 0.85 17.46 -17.53
CA PHE A 42 0.67 18.19 -18.80
C PHE A 42 1.20 17.43 -20.03
N VAL A 43 0.97 16.10 -20.08
CA VAL A 43 1.47 15.20 -21.15
C VAL A 43 3.00 15.05 -21.18
N ILE A 44 3.72 15.58 -20.18
CA ILE A 44 5.17 15.45 -20.04
C ILE A 44 5.49 14.40 -18.97
N PRO A 45 6.34 13.39 -19.28
CA PRO A 45 6.79 12.39 -18.30
C PRO A 45 7.96 12.92 -17.46
N PHE A 46 7.93 12.66 -16.16
CA PHE A 46 9.00 12.95 -15.21
C PHE A 46 9.37 11.69 -14.44
N GLN A 47 10.67 11.42 -14.31
CA GLN A 47 11.15 10.41 -13.37
C GLN A 47 11.15 11.01 -11.96
N ARG A 48 10.49 10.31 -11.03
CA ARG A 48 10.40 10.68 -9.62
C ARG A 48 10.83 9.50 -8.77
N ALA A 49 11.21 9.75 -7.52
CA ALA A 49 11.49 8.73 -6.53
C ALA A 49 10.53 8.88 -5.34
N ALA A 50 9.97 7.76 -4.89
CA ALA A 50 9.18 7.67 -3.69
C ALA A 50 10.00 6.96 -2.60
N HIS A 51 9.83 7.38 -1.35
CA HIS A 51 10.34 6.62 -0.23
C HIS A 51 9.58 5.28 -0.12
N LEU A 52 10.32 4.19 0.03
CA LEU A 52 9.81 2.83 0.07
C LEU A 52 10.03 2.25 1.45
N PHE A 53 8.95 1.91 2.14
CA PHE A 53 9.01 1.09 3.35
C PHE A 53 8.96 -0.38 2.93
N ARG A 54 10.04 -1.11 3.17
CA ARG A 54 10.14 -2.54 2.88
C ARG A 54 10.16 -3.36 4.17
N TYR A 55 9.40 -4.45 4.17
CA TYR A 55 9.36 -5.41 5.26
C TYR A 55 9.57 -6.81 4.72
N GLU A 56 10.57 -7.50 5.25
CA GLU A 56 10.83 -8.91 5.00
C GLU A 56 10.36 -9.70 6.22
N ILE A 57 9.40 -10.58 6.01
CA ILE A 57 8.77 -11.37 7.06
C ILE A 57 9.06 -12.84 6.75
N PRO A 58 9.85 -13.53 7.59
CA PRO A 58 10.17 -14.94 7.37
C PRO A 58 8.93 -15.84 7.32
N HIS A 59 7.89 -15.49 8.08
CA HIS A 59 6.62 -16.21 8.09
C HIS A 59 5.91 -16.11 6.73
N GLY A 60 5.95 -17.19 5.95
CA GLY A 60 5.35 -17.26 4.61
C GLY A 60 6.18 -16.59 3.51
N ASP A 61 7.47 -16.34 3.76
CA ASP A 61 8.40 -15.66 2.84
C ASP A 61 7.78 -14.37 2.27
N LEU A 62 7.17 -13.56 3.15
CA LEU A 62 6.43 -12.39 2.72
C LEU A 62 7.38 -11.21 2.57
N LEU A 63 7.32 -10.59 1.38
CA LEU A 63 7.93 -9.30 1.11
C LEU A 63 6.81 -8.27 0.95
N LEU A 64 6.82 -7.25 1.81
CA LEU A 64 5.91 -6.13 1.76
C LEU A 64 6.63 -4.86 1.35
N GLU A 65 6.01 -4.13 0.44
CA GLU A 65 6.50 -2.88 -0.08
C GLU A 65 5.39 -1.84 -0.01
N LEU A 66 5.65 -0.71 0.65
CA LEU A 66 4.69 0.35 0.83
C LEU A 66 5.30 1.69 0.39
N TRP A 67 4.64 2.38 -0.54
CA TRP A 67 5.13 3.64 -1.09
C TRP A 67 3.98 4.52 -1.57
N ALA A 68 4.23 5.80 -1.82
CA ALA A 68 3.28 6.71 -2.44
C ALA A 68 3.72 7.08 -3.86
N GLU A 69 2.79 6.96 -4.83
CA GLU A 69 2.99 7.46 -6.19
C GLU A 69 2.05 8.63 -6.46
N THR A 70 2.53 9.63 -7.18
CA THR A 70 1.69 10.71 -7.73
C THR A 70 1.55 10.47 -9.23
N PRO A 71 0.54 9.73 -9.70
CA PRO A 71 0.44 9.31 -11.10
C PRO A 71 0.15 10.46 -12.07
N GLY A 72 -0.56 11.51 -11.61
CA GLY A 72 -0.92 12.69 -12.42
C GLY A 72 -0.26 13.99 -11.94
N SER A 73 -0.95 15.11 -12.13
CA SER A 73 -0.48 16.43 -11.69
C SER A 73 -0.68 16.70 -10.19
N SER A 74 -1.58 15.99 -9.51
CA SER A 74 -1.91 16.20 -8.10
C SER A 74 -2.32 14.91 -7.39
N GLY A 75 -2.07 14.86 -6.08
CA GLY A 75 -2.49 13.80 -5.18
C GLY A 75 -1.68 12.50 -5.29
N SER A 76 -1.22 12.00 -4.13
CA SER A 76 -0.51 10.73 -4.06
C SER A 76 -1.42 9.58 -3.64
N VAL A 77 -1.28 8.43 -4.30
CA VAL A 77 -1.90 7.17 -3.89
C VAL A 77 -0.85 6.33 -3.19
N THR A 78 -1.16 5.87 -1.98
CA THR A 78 -0.34 4.88 -1.29
C THR A 78 -0.63 3.50 -1.86
N TRP A 79 0.42 2.79 -2.23
CA TRP A 79 0.38 1.42 -2.71
C TRP A 79 1.02 0.51 -1.69
N LEU A 80 0.35 -0.61 -1.43
CA LEU A 80 0.87 -1.75 -0.69
C LEU A 80 1.02 -2.92 -1.66
N GLU A 81 2.24 -3.40 -1.85
CA GLU A 81 2.52 -4.62 -2.59
C GLU A 81 2.94 -5.71 -1.62
N VAL A 82 2.37 -6.92 -1.80
CA VAL A 82 2.71 -8.08 -0.98
C VAL A 82 3.02 -9.29 -1.86
N ARG A 83 4.18 -9.90 -1.64
CA ARG A 83 4.67 -11.13 -2.28
C ARG A 83 4.80 -12.24 -1.23
N GLY A 84 5.10 -13.47 -1.66
CA GLY A 84 5.15 -14.66 -0.81
C GLY A 84 3.84 -15.46 -0.78
N ASP A 85 3.73 -16.34 0.21
CA ASP A 85 2.70 -17.36 0.30
C ASP A 85 1.27 -16.81 0.44
N ALA A 86 0.31 -17.47 -0.20
CA ALA A 86 -1.05 -16.97 -0.28
C ALA A 86 -1.78 -16.94 1.08
N LYS A 87 -1.59 -17.96 1.92
CA LYS A 87 -2.30 -18.09 3.19
C LYS A 87 -1.80 -17.07 4.23
N PRO A 88 -0.48 -16.98 4.55
CA PRO A 88 0.05 -15.93 5.43
C PRO A 88 -0.23 -14.52 4.91
N ARG A 89 -0.13 -14.31 3.60
CA ARG A 89 -0.48 -13.03 2.99
C ARG A 89 -1.93 -12.63 3.27
N ARG A 90 -2.87 -13.57 3.10
CA ARG A 90 -4.30 -13.33 3.34
C ARG A 90 -4.57 -13.01 4.80
N GLU A 91 -3.96 -13.77 5.72
CA GLU A 91 -4.03 -13.53 7.16
C GLU A 91 -3.53 -12.13 7.53
N LEU A 92 -2.34 -11.73 7.05
CA LEU A 92 -1.77 -10.41 7.28
C LEU A 92 -2.65 -9.28 6.73
N LEU A 93 -3.13 -9.42 5.48
CA LEU A 93 -3.97 -8.41 4.86
C LEU A 93 -5.32 -8.25 5.58
N THR A 94 -5.87 -9.36 6.11
CA THR A 94 -7.10 -9.36 6.89
C THR A 94 -6.88 -8.64 8.21
N ALA A 95 -5.86 -9.04 8.97
CA ALA A 95 -5.51 -8.42 10.24
C ALA A 95 -5.18 -6.93 10.07
N PHE A 96 -4.50 -6.56 8.99
CA PHE A 96 -4.20 -5.16 8.66
C PHE A 96 -5.46 -4.36 8.34
N ALA A 97 -6.37 -4.91 7.51
CA ALA A 97 -7.61 -4.23 7.17
C ALA A 97 -8.52 -4.01 8.39
N GLU A 98 -8.55 -4.97 9.34
CA GLU A 98 -9.30 -4.89 10.59
C GLU A 98 -8.68 -3.93 11.62
N GLY A 99 -7.35 -3.79 11.61
CA GLY A 99 -6.63 -2.90 12.53
C GLY A 99 -6.70 -1.40 12.17
N LEU A 100 -7.29 -1.06 11.03
CA LEU A 100 -7.40 0.33 10.56
C LEU A 100 -8.73 0.97 11.00
N PRO A 101 -8.77 2.30 11.22
CA PRO A 101 -9.99 3.00 11.65
C PRO A 101 -11.10 3.01 10.57
N ARG A 102 -10.75 2.72 9.33
CA ARG A 102 -11.67 2.49 8.20
C ARG A 102 -11.01 1.52 7.23
N ARG A 103 -11.79 0.88 6.38
CA ARG A 103 -11.25 -0.13 5.46
C ARG A 103 -10.25 0.53 4.50
N PRO A 104 -9.13 -0.13 4.16
CA PRO A 104 -8.06 0.49 3.38
C PRO A 104 -8.46 0.93 1.96
N TRP A 105 -9.59 0.43 1.44
CA TRP A 105 -10.16 0.81 0.14
C TRP A 105 -11.26 1.89 0.21
N GLU A 106 -11.60 2.40 1.39
CA GLU A 106 -12.65 3.40 1.59
C GLU A 106 -12.11 4.83 1.46
N PHE A 107 -11.73 5.18 0.22
CA PHE A 107 -11.33 6.54 -0.12
C PHE A 107 -12.53 7.50 0.00
N THR A 108 -12.34 8.60 0.73
CA THR A 108 -13.37 9.67 0.79
C THR A 108 -13.51 10.34 -0.57
N LEU A 109 -14.63 11.03 -0.82
CA LEU A 109 -14.83 11.79 -2.05
C LEU A 109 -13.68 12.78 -2.30
N GLY A 110 -13.25 13.51 -1.27
CA GLY A 110 -12.12 14.45 -1.36
C GLY A 110 -10.80 13.76 -1.71
N GLN A 111 -10.54 12.58 -1.15
CA GLN A 111 -9.35 11.80 -1.52
C GLN A 111 -9.41 11.33 -2.96
N ARG A 112 -10.56 10.83 -3.42
CA ARG A 112 -10.78 10.38 -4.81
C ARG A 112 -10.61 11.53 -5.81
N LEU A 113 -11.08 12.73 -5.47
CA LEU A 113 -10.89 13.92 -6.30
C LEU A 113 -9.41 14.32 -6.36
N ARG A 114 -8.71 14.32 -5.22
CA ARG A 114 -7.31 14.72 -5.13
C ARG A 114 -6.39 13.78 -5.93
N VAL A 115 -6.57 12.47 -5.83
CA VAL A 115 -5.70 11.46 -6.50
C VAL A 115 -6.13 11.09 -7.92
N GLY A 116 -7.26 11.62 -8.37
CA GLY A 116 -7.92 11.21 -9.60
C GLY A 116 -8.86 10.03 -9.39
N LEU A 117 -10.13 10.19 -9.81
CA LEU A 117 -11.20 9.22 -9.60
C LEU A 117 -10.89 7.84 -10.19
N LEU A 118 -10.17 7.83 -11.32
CA LEU A 118 -9.79 6.62 -12.06
C LEU A 118 -8.65 5.85 -11.37
N SER A 119 -7.73 6.54 -10.69
CA SER A 119 -6.53 5.95 -10.07
C SER A 119 -6.86 4.91 -8.99
N VAL A 120 -7.96 5.15 -8.26
CA VAL A 120 -8.43 4.28 -7.16
C VAL A 120 -9.70 3.51 -7.51
N ARG A 121 -10.12 3.53 -8.79
CA ARG A 121 -11.30 2.80 -9.26
C ARG A 121 -11.09 1.30 -9.06
N GLY A 122 -12.06 0.65 -8.42
CA GLY A 122 -11.99 -0.79 -8.17
C GLY A 122 -11.08 -1.19 -7.01
N ALA A 123 -10.62 -0.24 -6.17
CA ALA A 123 -9.86 -0.52 -4.95
C ALA A 123 -10.51 -1.65 -4.12
N ARG A 124 -11.81 -1.53 -3.84
CA ARG A 124 -12.58 -2.55 -3.12
C ARG A 124 -12.48 -3.93 -3.74
N ARG A 125 -12.67 -4.05 -5.06
CA ARG A 125 -12.58 -5.32 -5.79
C ARG A 125 -11.18 -5.93 -5.75
N LYS A 126 -10.12 -5.10 -5.74
CA LYS A 126 -8.73 -5.57 -5.62
C LYS A 126 -8.49 -6.17 -4.23
N TRP A 127 -8.98 -5.49 -3.19
CA TRP A 127 -8.89 -5.97 -1.81
C TRP A 127 -9.72 -7.23 -1.59
N GLU A 128 -10.96 -7.30 -2.06
CA GLU A 128 -11.82 -8.49 -1.94
C GLU A 128 -11.22 -9.74 -2.61
N LYS A 129 -10.38 -9.58 -3.63
CA LYS A 129 -9.65 -10.70 -4.27
C LYS A 129 -8.39 -11.12 -3.51
N ALA A 130 -7.84 -10.23 -2.68
CA ALA A 130 -6.60 -10.46 -1.95
C ALA A 130 -6.86 -10.97 -0.52
N LEU A 131 -8.03 -10.65 0.03
CA LEU A 131 -8.60 -11.17 1.28
C LEU A 131 -9.29 -12.52 1.08
#